data_AF-A0A381SIR8-F1
#
_entry.id   AF-A0A381SIR8-F1
#
_cell.length_a   1.000
_cell.length_b   1.000
_cell.length_c   1.000
_cell.angle_alpha   90.00
_cell.angle_beta   90.00
_cell.angle_gamma   90.00
#
_symmetry.space_group_name_H-M   'P 1'
#
loop_
_entity.id
_entity.type
_entity.pdbx_description
1 polymer ?
#
loop_
_entity_poly.entity_id
_entity_poly.type
_entity_poly.pdbx_seq_one_letter_code
_entity_poly.pdbx_strand_id
1 'polypeptide(L)'
;MNRRLICISVCGVVLVSGPSVSAQSDAERFWGQWRGPESTGVAPLGDPPTVWSENENVSWKVEIPGRGSASPIVWGDKVFLLTAVAVGEPVPVEPTEAAGGQTSRA
;
A
#
# COMPACT_ATOMS: atom_id res chain seq x y z
N MET A 1 55.48 -26.02 -49.66
CA MET A 1 56.16 -25.06 -48.77
C MET A 1 55.09 -24.11 -48.21
N ASN A 2 54.23 -24.60 -47.31
CA ASN A 2 54.30 -24.40 -45.86
C ASN A 2 54.61 -22.95 -45.44
N ARG A 3 53.56 -22.20 -45.07
CA ARG A 3 53.57 -21.34 -43.88
C ARG A 3 52.14 -20.99 -43.47
N ARG A 4 51.75 -21.60 -42.36
CA ARG A 4 50.47 -21.41 -41.65
C ARG A 4 50.40 -19.99 -41.11
N LEU A 5 49.38 -19.24 -41.47
CA LEU A 5 48.94 -18.07 -40.72
C LEU A 5 47.52 -18.34 -40.25
N ILE A 6 47.46 -18.83 -39.01
CA ILE A 6 46.24 -18.99 -38.24
C ILE A 6 45.82 -17.57 -37.84
N CYS A 7 44.89 -16.98 -38.59
CA CYS A 7 44.12 -15.84 -38.11
C CYS A 7 42.99 -16.39 -37.25
N ILE A 8 43.22 -16.48 -35.94
CA ILE A 8 42.13 -16.62 -34.96
C ILE A 8 41.35 -15.32 -35.07
N SER A 9 40.27 -15.34 -35.86
CA SER A 9 39.26 -14.30 -35.85
C SER A 9 38.60 -14.36 -34.47
N VAL A 10 39.07 -13.53 -33.56
CA VAL A 10 38.43 -13.28 -32.28
C VAL A 10 37.05 -12.71 -32.61
N CYS A 11 36.00 -13.53 -32.45
CA CYS A 11 34.64 -13.05 -32.39
C CYS A 11 34.58 -12.06 -31.21
N GLY A 12 34.70 -10.77 -31.51
CA GLY A 12 34.41 -9.71 -30.56
C GLY A 12 32.93 -9.80 -30.22
N VAL A 13 32.60 -10.43 -29.09
CA VAL A 13 31.29 -10.27 -28.47
C VAL A 13 31.24 -8.83 -27.97
N VAL A 14 30.67 -7.95 -28.79
CA VAL A 14 30.29 -6.60 -28.34
C VAL A 14 29.07 -6.80 -27.44
N LEU A 15 29.31 -6.86 -26.12
CA LEU A 15 28.24 -6.71 -25.14
C LEU A 15 27.71 -5.29 -25.27
N VAL A 16 26.57 -5.13 -25.94
CA VAL A 16 25.82 -3.87 -25.93
C VAL A 16 25.26 -3.69 -24.52
N SER A 17 26.01 -3.00 -23.68
CA SER A 17 25.52 -2.46 -22.41
C SER A 17 24.52 -1.33 -22.73
N GLY A 18 23.30 -1.69 -23.08
CA GLY A 18 22.19 -0.74 -23.13
C GLY A 18 21.94 -0.16 -21.73
N PRO A 19 21.43 1.08 -21.61
CA PRO A 19 21.09 1.63 -20.32
C PRO A 19 20.01 0.75 -19.68
N SER A 20 20.31 0.18 -18.51
CA SER A 20 19.31 -0.43 -17.65
C SER A 20 18.36 0.66 -17.21
N VAL A 21 17.16 0.71 -17.80
CA VAL A 21 16.07 1.51 -17.24
C VAL A 21 15.67 0.82 -15.95
N SER A 22 16.16 1.32 -14.82
CA SER A 22 15.63 0.96 -13.51
C SER A 22 14.21 1.52 -13.42
N ALA A 23 13.21 0.64 -13.36
CA ALA A 23 11.86 1.03 -13.01
C ALA A 23 11.88 1.54 -11.57
N GLN A 24 11.90 2.85 -11.38
CA GLN A 24 11.75 3.45 -10.06
C GLN A 24 10.30 3.25 -9.63
N SER A 25 10.08 2.53 -8.52
CA SER A 25 8.73 2.26 -8.04
C SER A 25 8.18 3.50 -7.34
N ASP A 26 7.00 3.96 -7.77
CA ASP A 26 6.25 5.04 -7.13
C ASP A 26 5.49 4.60 -5.87
N ALA A 27 5.79 3.41 -5.35
CA ALA A 27 5.05 2.79 -4.25
C ALA A 27 5.07 3.64 -2.97
N GLU A 28 6.14 4.40 -2.71
CA GLU A 28 6.26 5.30 -1.56
C GLU A 28 5.29 6.49 -1.61
N ARG A 29 4.75 6.81 -2.80
CA ARG A 29 3.68 7.83 -2.94
C ARG A 29 2.31 7.31 -2.51
N PHE A 30 2.16 6.00 -2.31
CA PHE A 30 0.89 5.33 -2.05
C PHE A 30 0.85 4.71 -0.66
N TRP A 31 -0.36 4.45 -0.17
CA TRP A 31 -0.62 3.86 1.15
C TRP A 31 -1.15 2.43 0.99
N GLY A 32 -0.25 1.52 0.60
CA GLY A 32 -0.60 0.14 0.21
C GLY A 32 -0.90 -0.84 1.34
N GLN A 33 -0.56 -0.51 2.59
CA GLN A 33 -0.67 -1.44 3.72
C GLN A 33 -0.91 -0.71 5.06
N TRP A 34 -1.08 -1.50 6.13
CA TRP A 34 -1.17 -0.97 7.49
C TRP A 34 0.07 -0.13 7.80
N ARG A 35 -0.15 1.11 8.23
CA ARG A 35 0.90 2.10 8.53
C ARG A 35 1.78 2.52 7.34
N GLY A 36 1.27 2.41 6.12
CA GLY A 36 1.86 3.04 4.94
C GLY A 36 3.10 2.31 4.39
N PRO A 37 3.81 2.92 3.42
CA PRO A 37 4.85 2.25 2.64
C PRO A 37 6.00 1.70 3.49
N GLU A 38 6.32 2.36 4.60
CA GLU A 38 7.41 1.99 5.51
C GLU A 38 6.93 1.30 6.81
N SER A 39 5.62 1.03 6.96
CA SER A 39 5.02 0.50 8.19
C SER A 39 5.15 1.40 9.44
N THR A 40 5.54 2.68 9.28
CA THR A 40 5.78 3.61 10.39
C THR A 40 4.56 4.48 10.74
N GLY A 41 3.61 4.63 9.82
CA GLY A 41 2.48 5.55 9.93
C GLY A 41 2.84 6.97 9.47
N VAL A 42 3.99 7.16 8.84
CA VAL A 42 4.42 8.44 8.26
C VAL A 42 4.17 8.43 6.74
N ALA A 43 3.72 9.56 6.20
CA ALA A 43 3.65 9.81 4.76
C ALA A 43 4.90 10.62 4.35
N PRO A 44 6.01 9.99 3.92
CA PRO A 44 7.29 10.67 3.72
C PRO A 44 7.25 11.76 2.63
N LEU A 45 6.33 11.61 1.66
CA LEU A 45 6.13 12.53 0.55
C LEU A 45 4.78 13.27 0.63
N GLY A 46 4.09 13.18 1.76
CA GLY A 46 2.77 13.76 1.95
C GLY A 46 2.82 15.27 2.22
N ASP A 47 1.95 16.01 1.54
CA ASP A 47 1.70 17.44 1.79
C ASP A 47 0.18 17.68 1.94
N PRO A 48 -0.44 17.18 3.02
CA PRO A 48 -1.88 17.32 3.21
C PRO A 48 -2.22 18.76 3.64
N PRO A 49 -3.42 19.26 3.29
CA PRO A 49 -3.89 20.53 3.81
C PRO A 49 -4.00 20.48 5.34
N THR A 50 -3.72 21.61 6.00
CA THR A 50 -3.72 21.74 7.47
C THR A 50 -4.98 22.39 8.02
N VAL A 51 -5.87 22.86 7.14
CA VAL A 51 -7.16 23.46 7.47
C VAL A 51 -8.26 22.60 6.88
N TRP A 52 -9.33 22.36 7.64
CA TRP A 52 -10.43 21.50 7.21
C TRP A 52 -11.76 22.05 7.72
N SER A 53 -12.81 21.95 6.91
CA SER A 53 -14.18 22.17 7.34
C SER A 53 -15.15 21.28 6.55
N GLU A 54 -16.44 21.36 6.87
CA GLU A 54 -17.47 20.70 6.07
C GLU A 54 -17.43 21.11 4.58
N ASN A 55 -16.89 22.29 4.27
CA ASN A 55 -16.87 22.87 2.93
C ASN A 55 -15.45 23.20 2.42
N GLU A 56 -14.39 22.86 3.16
CA GLU A 56 -13.01 23.22 2.82
C GLU A 56 -12.11 21.99 2.86
N ASN A 57 -11.28 21.82 1.82
CA ASN A 57 -10.32 20.73 1.64
C ASN A 57 -10.93 19.31 1.62
N VAL A 58 -12.26 19.18 1.56
CA VAL A 58 -12.95 17.91 1.29
C VAL A 58 -13.29 17.80 -0.20
N SER A 59 -12.68 16.84 -0.89
CA SER A 59 -12.96 16.61 -2.32
C SER A 59 -14.30 15.91 -2.56
N TRP A 60 -14.68 14.97 -1.70
CA TRP A 60 -15.92 14.21 -1.80
C TRP A 60 -16.29 13.56 -0.47
N LYS A 61 -17.56 13.19 -0.32
CA LYS A 61 -18.09 12.37 0.77
C LYS A 61 -19.01 11.32 0.18
N VAL A 62 -18.99 10.12 0.74
CA VAL A 62 -19.87 9.01 0.33
C VAL A 62 -20.26 8.19 1.55
N GLU A 63 -21.51 7.75 1.61
CA GLU A 63 -21.94 6.79 2.62
C GLU A 63 -21.31 5.42 2.33
N ILE A 64 -20.73 4.80 3.35
CA ILE A 64 -20.12 3.47 3.24
C ILE A 64 -21.01 2.47 3.99
N PRO A 65 -21.48 1.40 3.34
CA PRO A 65 -22.30 0.39 4.00
C PRO A 65 -21.49 -0.50 4.94
N GLY A 66 -22.13 -0.95 6.01
CA GLY A 66 -21.54 -1.87 6.97
C GLY A 66 -20.64 -1.19 8.00
N ARG A 67 -19.82 -1.99 8.69
CA ARG A 67 -18.85 -1.54 9.69
C ARG A 67 -17.46 -2.03 9.34
N GLY A 68 -16.43 -1.21 9.51
CA GLY A 68 -15.04 -1.57 9.25
C GLY A 68 -14.10 -0.98 10.29
N SER A 69 -12.98 -1.66 10.54
CA SER A 69 -11.91 -1.19 11.45
C SER A 69 -10.52 -1.22 10.79
N ALA A 70 -10.46 -1.63 9.51
CA ALA A 70 -9.22 -1.61 8.76
C ALA A 70 -8.86 -0.19 8.32
N SER A 71 -7.56 0.09 8.14
CA SER A 71 -7.14 1.31 7.46
C SER A 71 -7.51 1.25 5.97
N PRO A 72 -7.86 2.40 5.36
CA PRO A 72 -7.99 2.46 3.91
C PRO A 72 -6.66 2.15 3.23
N ILE A 73 -6.73 1.60 2.02
CA ILE A 73 -5.60 1.54 1.09
C ILE A 73 -5.80 2.62 0.04
N VAL A 74 -4.77 3.44 -0.20
CA VAL A 74 -4.75 4.44 -1.27
C VAL A 74 -3.69 4.03 -2.27
N TRP A 75 -4.09 3.78 -3.53
CA TRP A 75 -3.16 3.38 -4.58
C TRP A 75 -3.52 4.03 -5.91
N GLY A 76 -2.64 4.87 -6.43
CA GLY A 76 -2.95 5.71 -7.59
C GLY A 76 -4.15 6.62 -7.30
N ASP A 77 -5.16 6.53 -8.17
CA ASP A 77 -6.42 7.26 -8.13
C ASP A 77 -7.53 6.52 -7.36
N LYS A 78 -7.20 5.45 -6.63
CA LYS A 78 -8.19 4.57 -5.99
C LYS A 78 -8.05 4.53 -4.48
N VAL A 79 -9.19 4.38 -3.83
CA VAL A 79 -9.30 4.09 -2.40
C VAL A 79 -10.02 2.76 -2.23
N PHE A 80 -9.40 1.83 -1.51
CA PHE A 80 -9.98 0.53 -1.17
C PHE A 80 -10.31 0.50 0.32
N LEU A 81 -11.51 -0.01 0.64
CA LEU A 81 -12.05 -0.08 1.98
C LEU A 81 -12.55 -1.50 2.26
N LEU A 82 -12.28 -1.99 3.46
CA LEU A 82 -12.82 -3.25 3.96
C LEU A 82 -13.96 -2.96 4.95
N THR A 83 -15.16 -3.43 4.64
CA THR A 83 -16.32 -3.34 5.54
C THR A 83 -17.07 -4.67 5.63
N ALA A 84 -17.71 -4.87 6.78
CA ALA A 84 -18.63 -5.95 7.04
C ALA A 84 -20.07 -5.43 6.91
N VAL A 85 -20.75 -5.82 5.83
CA VAL A 85 -22.16 -5.52 5.60
C VAL A 85 -22.99 -6.64 6.24
N ALA A 86 -23.93 -6.27 7.11
CA ALA A 86 -24.82 -7.24 7.74
C ALA A 86 -25.72 -7.91 6.69
N VAL A 87 -25.84 -9.24 6.79
CA VAL A 87 -26.71 -10.04 5.92
C VAL A 87 -27.58 -10.93 6.81
N GLY A 88 -28.87 -11.03 6.46
CA GLY A 88 -29.84 -11.82 7.23
C GLY A 88 -30.32 -11.14 8.52
N GLU A 89 -31.06 -11.91 9.32
CA GLU A 89 -31.56 -11.44 10.61
C GLU A 89 -30.42 -11.30 11.62
N PRO A 90 -30.39 -10.22 12.43
CA PRO A 90 -29.43 -10.09 13.50
C PRO A 90 -29.52 -11.29 14.43
N VAL A 91 -28.41 -12.00 14.60
CA VAL A 91 -28.32 -13.04 15.64
C VAL A 91 -28.42 -12.33 16.99
N PRO A 92 -29.41 -12.68 17.85
CA PRO A 92 -29.47 -12.14 19.19
C PRO A 92 -28.16 -12.44 19.91
N VAL A 93 -27.40 -11.39 20.21
CA VAL A 93 -26.22 -11.51 21.06
C VAL A 93 -26.73 -11.62 22.50
N GLU A 94 -26.70 -12.81 23.06
CA GLU A 94 -26.84 -12.93 24.51
C GLU A 94 -25.71 -12.11 25.15
N PRO A 95 -25.99 -11.27 26.15
CA PRO A 95 -24.94 -10.58 26.89
C PRO A 95 -23.97 -11.65 27.41
N THR A 96 -22.80 -11.76 26.79
CA THR A 96 -21.73 -12.54 27.37
C THR A 96 -21.38 -11.83 28.66
N GLU A 97 -21.68 -12.48 29.78
CA GLU A 97 -21.24 -12.05 31.11
C GLU A 97 -19.75 -11.73 30.95
N ALA A 98 -19.41 -10.43 31.02
CA ALA A 98 -18.05 -9.99 30.83
C ALA A 98 -17.21 -10.78 31.83
N ALA A 99 -16.38 -11.70 31.34
CA ALA A 99 -15.49 -12.48 32.19
C ALA A 99 -14.79 -11.49 33.10
N GLY A 100 -15.09 -11.58 34.41
CA GLY A 100 -14.81 -10.55 35.39
C GLY A 100 -13.34 -10.13 35.35
N GLY A 101 -13.07 -9.06 34.61
CA GLY A 101 -11.78 -8.41 34.59
C GLY A 101 -11.66 -7.66 35.91
N GLN A 102 -10.97 -8.27 36.87
CA GLN A 102 -10.50 -7.60 38.07
C GLN A 102 -9.78 -6.32 37.64
N THR A 103 -10.39 -5.17 37.88
CA THR A 103 -9.73 -3.88 37.78
C THR A 103 -8.78 -3.76 38.96
N SER A 104 -7.54 -4.23 38.76
CA SER A 104 -6.44 -3.90 39.66
C SER A 104 -6.18 -2.40 39.52
N ARG A 105 -6.66 -1.64 40.51
CA ARG A 105 -6.19 -0.29 40.78
C ARG A 105 -4.73 -0.38 41.24
N ALA A 106 -3.86 0.27 40.51
CA ALA A 106 -2.60 0.83 40.98
C ALA A 106 -2.58 2.32 40.61
#